data_AF-A0A6I3UYQ6-F1
#
_entry.id   AF-A0A6I3UYQ6-F1
#
_cell.length_a   1.000
_cell.length_b   1.000
_cell.length_c   1.000
_cell.angle_alpha   90.00
_cell.angle_beta   90.00
_cell.angle_gamma   90.00
#
_symmetry.space_group_name_H-M   'P 1'
#
loop_
_entity.id
_entity.type
_entity.pdbx_description
1 polymer ?
#
loop_
_entity_poly.entity_id
_entity_poly.type
_entity_poly.pdbx_seq_one_letter_code
_entity_poly.pdbx_strand_id
1 'polypeptide(L)' 'VDLMGYTPWGCIDLVSAGTGEMRKRYGFIYVDKDDNGKGSYNRSPKKSFGWYKEVISSNGESVEYAKQTEIILSLFSILR' A
#
# COMPACT_ATOMS: atom_id res chain seq x y z
N VAL A 1 -26.05 -1.20 7.41
CA VAL A 1 -25.70 -2.52 6.82
C VAL A 1 -24.98 -3.33 7.88
N ASP A 2 -25.24 -4.64 7.95
CA ASP A 2 -24.45 -5.54 8.79
C ASP A 2 -23.23 -6.00 7.98
N LEU A 3 -22.05 -5.47 8.32
CA LEU A 3 -20.81 -5.67 7.58
C LEU A 3 -19.71 -6.16 8.52
N MET A 4 -19.24 -7.38 8.30
CA MET A 4 -18.27 -8.05 9.19
C MET A 4 -16.82 -7.59 8.97
N GLY A 5 -16.46 -7.07 7.80
CA GLY A 5 -15.08 -6.66 7.51
C GLY A 5 -14.79 -6.37 6.05
N TYR A 6 -13.52 -6.07 5.78
CA TYR A 6 -12.99 -5.72 4.46
C TYR A 6 -11.58 -6.29 4.25
N THR A 7 -11.40 -7.13 3.22
CA THR A 7 -10.14 -7.80 2.91
C THR A 7 -9.67 -7.48 1.48
N PRO A 8 -8.67 -6.58 1.29
CA PRO A 8 -8.17 -6.21 -0.02
C PRO A 8 -7.61 -7.41 -0.80
N TRP A 9 -8.00 -7.53 -2.07
CA TRP A 9 -7.47 -8.55 -2.96
C TRP A 9 -5.99 -8.34 -3.25
N GLY A 10 -5.22 -9.43 -3.26
CA GLY A 10 -3.82 -9.41 -3.67
C GLY A 10 -2.95 -8.51 -2.79
N CYS A 11 -3.04 -8.66 -1.47
CA CYS A 11 -2.27 -7.86 -0.49
C CYS A 11 -0.75 -7.94 -0.65
N ILE A 12 -0.25 -8.96 -1.35
CA ILE A 12 1.10 -9.10 -1.90
C ILE A 12 1.00 -9.22 -3.42
N ASP A 13 1.95 -8.63 -4.16
CA ASP A 13 1.97 -8.77 -5.62
C ASP A 13 1.97 -10.25 -6.04
N LEU A 14 1.08 -10.57 -6.97
CA LEU A 14 0.80 -11.91 -7.46
C LEU A 14 0.44 -11.86 -8.96
N VAL A 15 0.40 -13.03 -9.60
CA VAL A 15 -0.01 -13.17 -11.00
C VAL A 15 -1.51 -12.90 -11.12
N SER A 16 -1.90 -11.96 -11.96
CA SER A 16 -3.32 -11.63 -12.18
C SER A 16 -4.09 -12.85 -12.72
N ALA A 17 -5.33 -13.06 -12.26
CA ALA A 17 -6.12 -14.21 -12.70
C ALA A 17 -6.52 -14.15 -14.18
N GLY A 18 -6.99 -12.99 -14.66
CA GLY A 18 -7.54 -12.87 -16.02
C GLY A 18 -6.49 -12.81 -17.12
N THR A 19 -5.36 -12.15 -16.87
CA THR A 19 -4.34 -11.86 -17.89
C THR A 19 -3.01 -12.57 -17.64
N GLY A 20 -2.82 -13.21 -16.47
CA GLY A 20 -1.55 -13.88 -16.14
C GLY A 20 -0.39 -12.91 -15.89
N GLU A 21 -0.67 -11.65 -15.56
CA GLU A 21 0.31 -10.56 -15.50
C GLU A 21 0.85 -10.35 -14.08
N MET A 22 2.17 -10.29 -13.94
CA MET A 22 2.87 -9.72 -12.78
C MET A 22 2.94 -8.19 -12.84
N ARG A 23 2.96 -7.59 -14.03
CA ARG A 23 2.98 -6.12 -14.17
C ARG A 23 1.71 -5.45 -13.64
N LYS A 24 0.59 -6.17 -13.59
CA LYS A 24 -0.66 -5.73 -12.96
C LYS A 24 -0.60 -5.96 -11.45
N ARG A 25 -0.07 -4.98 -10.72
CA ARG A 25 0.28 -5.08 -9.29
C ARG A 25 -0.84 -4.58 -8.39
N TYR A 26 -1.20 -5.37 -7.37
CA TYR A 26 -2.24 -5.05 -6.37
C TYR A 26 -1.70 -4.86 -4.96
N GLY A 27 -0.53 -5.44 -4.66
CA GLY A 27 -0.06 -5.61 -3.29
C GLY A 27 0.26 -4.33 -2.56
N PHE A 28 0.11 -4.38 -1.24
CA PHE A 28 0.82 -3.52 -0.31
C PHE A 28 2.30 -3.89 -0.26
N ILE A 29 2.63 -5.13 -0.60
CA ILE A 29 3.99 -5.67 -0.66
C ILE A 29 4.36 -5.89 -2.12
N TYR A 30 5.43 -5.23 -2.57
CA TYR A 30 6.04 -5.48 -3.86
C TYR A 30 6.75 -6.82 -3.87
N VAL A 31 6.66 -7.55 -4.99
CA VAL A 31 7.45 -8.77 -5.25
C VAL A 31 8.29 -8.51 -6.49
N ASP A 32 9.60 -8.73 -6.36
CA ASP A 32 10.56 -8.62 -7.45
C ASP A 32 10.44 -9.80 -8.41
N LYS A 33 9.46 -9.71 -9.31
CA LYS A 33 9.21 -10.63 -10.40
C LYS A 33 8.51 -9.89 -11.54
N ASP A 34 8.93 -10.14 -12.78
CA ASP A 34 8.32 -9.64 -14.01
C ASP A 34 7.45 -10.70 -14.72
N ASP A 35 6.81 -10.32 -15.83
CA ASP A 35 5.95 -11.22 -16.63
C ASP A 35 6.73 -12.36 -17.30
N ASN A 36 8.06 -12.22 -17.48
CA ASN A 36 8.93 -13.26 -18.02
C ASN A 36 9.46 -14.21 -16.93
N GLY A 37 9.01 -14.03 -15.68
CA GLY A 37 9.44 -14.82 -14.54
C GLY A 37 10.83 -14.46 -13.99
N LYS A 38 11.42 -13.35 -14.43
CA LYS A 38 12.71 -12.86 -13.94
C LYS A 38 12.53 -12.00 -12.70
N GLY A 39 13.50 -12.08 -11.78
CA GLY A 39 13.54 -11.32 -10.54
C GLY A 39 14.00 -12.17 -9.36
N SER A 40 14.35 -11.51 -8.26
CA SER A 40 14.87 -12.15 -7.04
C SER A 40 13.78 -12.75 -6.14
N TYR A 41 12.50 -12.47 -6.41
CA TYR A 41 11.37 -12.74 -5.51
C TYR A 41 11.48 -12.04 -4.15
N ASN A 42 12.39 -11.06 -4.00
CA ASN A 42 12.47 -10.25 -2.80
C ASN A 42 11.20 -9.44 -2.60
N ARG A 43 10.88 -9.18 -1.32
CA ARG A 43 9.67 -8.46 -0.91
C ARG A 43 10.07 -7.11 -0.35
N SER A 44 9.36 -6.08 -0.77
CA SER A 44 9.58 -4.71 -0.27
C SER A 44 8.24 -4.06 0.06
N PRO A 45 8.10 -3.40 1.22
CA PRO A 45 6.86 -2.68 1.53
C PRO A 45 6.67 -1.49 0.59
N LYS A 46 5.46 -1.34 0.04
CA LYS A 46 5.06 -0.13 -0.69
C LYS A 46 4.58 0.93 0.30
N LYS A 47 4.38 2.17 -0.16
CA LYS A 47 3.77 3.24 0.67
C LYS A 47 2.43 2.82 1.25
N SER A 48 1.64 2.07 0.47
CA SER A 48 0.34 1.55 0.88
C SER A 48 0.42 0.51 2.00
N PHE A 49 1.59 -0.10 2.28
CA PHE A 49 1.79 -0.98 3.44
C PHE A 49 1.68 -0.20 4.75
N GLY A 50 2.39 0.92 4.86
CA GLY A 50 2.33 1.80 6.04
C GLY A 50 0.95 2.42 6.20
N TRP A 51 0.35 2.87 5.09
CA TRP A 51 -1.03 3.37 5.09
C TRP A 51 -2.03 2.33 5.59
N TYR A 52 -2.02 1.11 5.05
CA TYR A 52 -3.00 0.10 5.47
C TYR A 52 -2.77 -0.39 6.89
N LYS A 53 -1.51 -0.39 7.37
CA LYS A 53 -1.20 -0.60 8.79
C LYS A 53 -1.90 0.43 9.68
N GLU A 54 -1.87 1.71 9.29
CA GLU A 54 -2.53 2.80 10.01
C GLU A 54 -4.06 2.71 9.96
N VAL A 55 -4.61 2.37 8.79
CA VAL A 55 -6.05 2.11 8.64
C VAL A 55 -6.51 1.02 9.60
N ILE A 56 -5.77 -0.09 9.69
CA ILE A 56 -6.11 -1.19 10.62
C ILE A 56 -5.98 -0.73 12.08
N SER A 57 -4.88 -0.07 12.46
CA SER A 57 -4.65 0.32 13.86
C SER A 57 -5.63 1.38 14.36
N SER A 58 -6.14 2.21 13.45
CA SER A 58 -7.17 3.22 13.74
C SER A 58 -8.60 2.69 13.56
N ASN A 59 -8.77 1.38 13.28
CA ASN A 59 -10.07 0.80 12.96
C ASN A 59 -10.84 1.58 11.87
N GLY A 60 -10.10 2.12 10.89
CA GLY A 60 -10.64 2.90 9.77
C GLY A 60 -10.86 4.39 10.04
N GLU A 61 -10.51 4.92 11.21
CA GLU A 61 -10.62 6.36 11.50
C GLU A 61 -9.56 7.20 10.75
N SER A 62 -8.40 6.62 10.45
CA SER A 62 -7.31 7.27 9.71
C SER A 62 -7.11 6.63 8.34
N VAL A 63 -7.68 7.25 7.31
CA VAL A 63 -7.62 6.77 5.90
C VAL A 63 -6.85 7.69 4.97
N GLU A 64 -6.54 8.91 5.42
CA GLU A 64 -5.76 9.87 4.66
C GLU A 64 -4.28 9.50 4.67
N TYR A 65 -3.60 9.72 3.55
CA TYR A 65 -2.14 9.66 3.58
C TYR A 65 -1.64 10.76 4.50
N ALA A 66 -0.73 10.41 5.43
CA ALA A 66 0.05 11.40 6.15
C ALA A 66 0.70 12.34 5.13
N LYS A 67 0.15 13.54 4.99
CA LYS A 67 0.68 14.57 4.09
C LYS A 67 2.03 14.97 4.68
N GLN A 68 3.12 14.41 4.12
CA GLN A 68 4.47 14.87 4.41
C GLN A 68 4.58 16.41 4.29
N THR A 69 3.71 17.02 3.48
CA THR A 69 3.53 18.45 3.28
C THR A 69 3.06 19.23 4.51
N GLU A 70 2.28 18.67 5.43
CA GLU A 70 1.80 19.45 6.60
C GLU A 70 2.87 19.61 7.69
N ILE A 71 3.82 18.69 7.79
CA ILE A 71 4.99 18.84 8.68
C ILE A 71 5.92 19.95 8.15
N ILE A 72 6.11 20.02 6.82
CA ILE A 72 6.93 21.07 6.22
C ILE A 72 6.23 22.44 6.38
N LEU A 73 4.92 22.52 6.16
CA LEU A 73 4.15 23.76 6.32
C LEU A 73 4.04 24.23 7.78
N SER A 74 3.93 23.32 8.75
CA SER A 74 3.93 23.67 10.18
C SER A 74 5.31 24.10 10.67
N LEU A 75 6.39 23.48 10.16
CA LEU A 75 7.76 23.94 10.41
C LEU A 75 8.00 25.35 9.84
N PHE A 76 7.45 25.66 8.65
CA PHE A 76 7.52 27.01 8.09
C PHE A 76 6.67 28.04 8.84
N SER A 77 5.58 27.65 9.50
CA SER A 77 4.78 28.59 10.31
C SER A 77 5.42 28.89 11.67
N ILE A 78 6.22 27.98 12.21
CA ILE A 78 6.96 28.15 13.48
C ILE A 78 8.25 28.99 13.28
N LEU A 79 8.76 29.06 12.04
CA LEU A 79 9.95 29.85 11.67
C LEU A 79 9.63 31.28 11.17
N ARG A 80 8.41 31.78 11.37
CA ARG A 80 8.03 33.19 11.23
C ARG A 80 7.74 33.79 12.61
#